data_AF-A0A1G9PHI1-F1
#
_entry.id   AF-A0A1G9PHI1-F1
#
_cell.length_a   1.000
_cell.length_b   1.000
_cell.length_c   1.000
_cell.angle_alpha   90.00
_cell.angle_beta   90.00
_cell.angle_gamma   90.00
#
_symmetry.space_group_name_H-M   'P 1'
#
loop_
_entity.id
_entity.type
_entity.pdbx_description
1 polymer ?
#
loop_
_entity_poly.entity_id
_entity_poly.type
_entity_poly.pdbx_seq_one_letter_code
_entity_poly.pdbx_strand_id
1 'polypeptide(L)'
;MFGSQDPEKFKIPLSTSPFEQISNVWNSSHYQDFGIERLVRLFLVSSKVFFPGIYIDFLTRNLPAHSKKIYGEFYVIFKTVMPFVMLHYSLWDHYWLFVFNIYLLIETFLYVFYKIFLPEHNYGKLANRSIILLFFNFFEVIASFGVIYAAGNYLNQPITSWVDALYFSFITGITIGYGDFYPINETGKILVMVQVMSTISFLFLFFNFFAPRAQDITEWNSGNE
;
A
#
# COMPACT_ATOMS: atom_id res chain seq x y z
N MET A 1 -18.67 36.05 -13.52
CA MET A 1 -19.69 35.30 -12.74
C MET A 1 -19.04 34.02 -12.23
N PHE A 2 -18.31 34.10 -11.12
CA PHE A 2 -17.83 32.90 -10.41
C PHE A 2 -18.88 32.58 -9.36
N GLY A 3 -19.62 31.50 -9.60
CA GLY A 3 -20.65 31.02 -8.68
C GLY A 3 -20.02 30.59 -7.36
N SER A 4 -20.55 31.13 -6.27
CA SER A 4 -20.30 30.73 -4.89
C SER A 4 -20.44 29.21 -4.74
N GLN A 5 -19.35 28.53 -4.45
CA GLN A 5 -19.37 27.10 -4.10
C GLN A 5 -19.75 26.97 -2.63
N ASP A 6 -20.96 26.48 -2.38
CA ASP A 6 -21.42 26.09 -1.05
C ASP A 6 -20.55 24.94 -0.49
N PRO A 7 -19.84 25.13 0.63
CA PRO A 7 -18.97 24.12 1.21
C PRO A 7 -19.73 22.94 1.84
N GLU A 8 -21.07 22.99 1.91
CA GLU A 8 -21.89 21.93 2.50
C GLU A 8 -22.24 20.78 1.54
N LYS A 9 -22.01 20.91 0.22
CA LYS A 9 -22.27 19.83 -0.75
C LYS A 9 -21.20 18.72 -0.79
N PHE A 10 -20.09 18.89 -0.06
CA PHE A 10 -18.96 17.94 -0.02
C PHE A 10 -19.01 16.98 1.18
N LYS A 11 -20.13 16.28 1.38
CA LYS A 11 -20.20 15.16 2.33
C LYS A 11 -20.54 13.88 1.60
N ILE A 12 -19.51 13.17 1.12
CA ILE A 12 -19.64 11.77 0.74
C ILE A 12 -20.01 10.99 2.01
N PRO A 13 -21.14 10.26 2.07
CA PRO A 13 -21.47 9.46 3.24
C PRO A 13 -20.43 8.35 3.39
N LEU A 14 -19.84 8.26 4.59
CA LEU A 14 -18.64 7.49 4.94
C LEU A 14 -18.79 5.96 4.89
N SER A 15 -19.80 5.39 4.21
CA SER A 15 -20.06 3.95 4.22
C SER A 15 -20.95 3.43 3.07
N THR A 16 -20.57 3.66 1.82
CA THR A 16 -21.25 3.03 0.66
C THR A 16 -20.61 1.70 0.29
N SER A 17 -21.44 0.74 -0.12
CA SER A 17 -21.00 -0.60 -0.53
C SER A 17 -20.03 -0.53 -1.72
N PRO A 18 -19.14 -1.53 -1.94
CA PRO A 18 -18.22 -1.53 -3.08
C PRO A 18 -18.92 -1.29 -4.42
N PHE A 19 -20.14 -1.84 -4.59
CA PHE A 19 -20.97 -1.67 -5.77
C PHE A 19 -21.52 -0.23 -5.94
N GLU A 20 -21.85 0.45 -4.85
CA GLU A 20 -22.24 1.88 -4.91
C GLU A 20 -21.04 2.78 -5.23
N GLN A 21 -19.83 2.44 -4.77
CA GLN A 21 -18.61 3.16 -5.16
C GLN A 21 -18.33 3.02 -6.66
N ILE A 22 -18.51 1.83 -7.24
CA ILE A 22 -18.40 1.59 -8.69
C ILE A 22 -19.42 2.44 -9.45
N SER A 23 -20.67 2.45 -9.01
CA SER A 23 -21.74 3.26 -9.62
C SER A 23 -21.46 4.76 -9.53
N ASN A 24 -20.94 5.25 -8.40
CA ASN A 24 -20.61 6.66 -8.20
C ASN A 24 -19.42 7.12 -9.05
N VAL A 25 -18.41 6.26 -9.24
CA VAL A 25 -17.29 6.52 -10.18
C VAL A 25 -17.77 6.47 -11.63
N TRP A 26 -18.74 5.61 -11.94
CA TRP A 26 -19.33 5.51 -13.28
C TRP A 26 -20.19 6.73 -13.65
N ASN A 27 -20.99 7.28 -12.72
CA ASN A 27 -21.96 8.34 -13.00
C ASN A 27 -21.41 9.78 -12.97
N SER A 28 -20.08 9.97 -12.91
CA SER A 28 -19.39 11.24 -13.18
C SER A 28 -20.01 12.52 -12.57
N SER A 29 -20.58 12.46 -11.37
CA SER A 29 -21.19 13.63 -10.74
C SER A 29 -20.23 14.45 -9.87
N HIS A 30 -19.05 13.91 -9.53
CA HIS A 30 -18.13 14.53 -8.56
C HIS A 30 -16.65 14.59 -8.95
N TYR A 31 -16.23 13.97 -10.06
CA TYR A 31 -14.82 13.91 -10.46
C TYR A 31 -14.65 14.34 -11.92
N GLN A 32 -13.76 15.30 -12.19
CA GLN A 32 -13.34 15.66 -13.55
C GLN A 32 -12.25 14.70 -14.06
N ASP A 33 -12.54 13.39 -14.13
CA ASP A 33 -11.57 12.39 -14.57
C ASP A 33 -11.78 12.08 -16.07
N PHE A 34 -10.77 12.29 -16.92
CA PHE A 34 -10.82 12.02 -18.36
C PHE A 34 -9.98 10.77 -18.76
N GLY A 35 -10.47 9.98 -19.72
CA GLY A 35 -9.67 8.97 -20.45
C GLY A 35 -9.14 7.78 -19.61
N ILE A 36 -7.81 7.57 -19.65
CA ILE A 36 -7.10 6.43 -19.04
C ILE A 36 -7.26 6.40 -17.52
N GLU A 37 -7.30 7.56 -16.87
CA GLU A 37 -7.45 7.67 -15.42
C GLU A 37 -8.74 7.02 -14.93
N ARG A 38 -9.84 7.19 -15.66
CA ARG A 38 -11.13 6.56 -15.35
C ARG A 38 -11.07 5.04 -15.49
N LEU A 39 -10.38 4.52 -16.50
CA LEU A 39 -10.20 3.07 -16.69
C LEU A 39 -9.37 2.45 -15.57
N VAL A 40 -8.28 3.11 -15.17
CA VAL A 40 -7.45 2.69 -14.04
C VAL A 40 -8.27 2.69 -12.75
N ARG A 41 -9.07 3.74 -12.51
CA ARG A 41 -9.92 3.82 -11.33
C ARG A 41 -10.99 2.72 -11.29
N LEU A 42 -11.66 2.46 -12.42
CA LEU A 42 -12.63 1.37 -12.51
C LEU A 42 -11.99 0.00 -12.28
N PHE A 43 -10.79 -0.23 -12.83
CA PHE A 43 -10.02 -1.44 -12.57
C PHE A 43 -9.69 -1.59 -11.07
N LEU A 44 -9.19 -0.53 -10.43
CA LEU A 44 -8.84 -0.55 -9.00
C LEU A 44 -10.05 -0.82 -8.10
N VAL A 45 -11.19 -0.18 -8.38
CA VAL A 45 -12.41 -0.38 -7.59
C VAL A 45 -13.05 -1.76 -7.86
N SER A 46 -12.85 -2.34 -9.03
CA SER A 46 -13.30 -3.71 -9.32
C SER A 46 -12.40 -4.76 -8.66
N SER A 47 -11.08 -4.54 -8.70
CA SER A 47 -10.08 -5.42 -8.08
C SER A 47 -10.28 -5.54 -6.55
N LYS A 48 -10.82 -4.47 -5.94
CA LYS A 48 -11.18 -4.38 -4.54
C LYS A 48 -12.05 -5.54 -4.01
N VAL A 49 -12.89 -6.14 -4.85
CA VAL A 49 -13.73 -7.30 -4.47
C VAL A 49 -12.90 -8.51 -3.99
N PHE A 50 -11.66 -8.61 -4.44
CA PHE A 50 -10.76 -9.71 -4.09
C PHE A 50 -9.92 -9.46 -2.84
N PHE A 51 -10.06 -8.31 -2.16
CA PHE A 51 -9.24 -7.97 -0.99
C PHE A 51 -9.90 -8.43 0.32
N PRO A 52 -9.20 -9.15 1.22
CA PRO A 52 -9.71 -9.54 2.53
C PRO A 52 -10.09 -8.32 3.36
N GLY A 53 -9.40 -7.18 3.17
CA GLY A 53 -9.73 -5.92 3.83
C GLY A 53 -11.19 -5.49 3.65
N ILE A 54 -11.81 -5.75 2.48
CA ILE A 54 -13.23 -5.46 2.27
C ILE A 54 -14.13 -6.40 3.06
N TYR A 55 -13.72 -7.66 3.21
CA TYR A 55 -14.46 -8.60 4.05
C TYR A 55 -14.38 -8.21 5.52
N ILE A 56 -13.24 -7.67 5.98
CA ILE A 56 -13.12 -7.09 7.33
C ILE A 56 -14.05 -5.88 7.47
N ASP A 57 -14.10 -4.98 6.49
CA ASP A 57 -15.03 -3.83 6.50
C ASP A 57 -16.51 -4.27 6.45
N PHE A 58 -16.80 -5.35 5.73
CA PHE A 58 -18.14 -5.94 5.65
C PHE A 58 -18.55 -6.59 6.98
N LEU A 59 -17.67 -7.38 7.60
CA LEU A 59 -17.89 -8.02 8.90
C LEU A 59 -18.01 -6.99 10.03
N THR A 60 -17.24 -5.91 9.95
CA THR A 60 -17.24 -4.83 10.94
C THR A 60 -18.25 -3.73 10.63
N ARG A 61 -19.08 -3.88 9.58
CA ARG A 61 -20.01 -2.84 9.09
C ARG A 61 -20.95 -2.30 10.16
N ASN A 62 -21.40 -3.16 11.07
CA ASN A 62 -22.32 -2.81 12.15
C ASN A 62 -21.62 -2.31 13.43
N LEU A 63 -20.29 -2.26 13.45
CA LEU A 63 -19.52 -1.84 14.62
C LEU A 63 -19.31 -0.32 14.67
N PRO A 64 -19.06 0.24 15.87
CA PRO A 64 -18.69 1.64 16.03
C PRO A 64 -17.47 2.01 15.17
N ALA A 65 -17.40 3.27 14.71
CA ALA A 65 -16.33 3.77 13.85
C ALA A 65 -14.92 3.60 14.46
N HIS A 66 -14.80 3.57 15.79
CA HIS A 66 -13.54 3.30 16.48
C HIS A 66 -13.07 1.86 16.28
N SER A 67 -13.96 0.88 16.46
CA SER A 67 -13.64 -0.54 16.34
C SER A 67 -13.25 -0.90 14.90
N LYS A 68 -13.95 -0.36 13.89
CA LYS A 68 -13.58 -0.54 12.47
C LYS A 68 -12.12 -0.20 12.20
N LYS A 69 -11.64 0.92 12.75
CA LYS A 69 -10.25 1.37 12.59
C LYS A 69 -9.25 0.41 13.24
N ILE A 70 -9.56 -0.10 14.43
CA ILE A 70 -8.71 -1.08 15.12
C ILE A 70 -8.58 -2.37 14.31
N TYR A 71 -9.68 -2.88 13.74
CA TYR A 71 -9.62 -4.09 12.91
C TYR A 71 -8.77 -3.89 11.66
N GLY A 72 -8.87 -2.74 11.00
CA GLY A 72 -7.99 -2.40 9.87
C GLY A 72 -6.51 -2.31 10.26
N GLU A 73 -6.20 -1.71 11.41
CA GLU A 73 -4.83 -1.63 11.94
C GLU A 73 -4.27 -3.02 12.29
N PHE A 74 -5.08 -3.85 12.95
CA PHE A 74 -4.69 -5.22 13.28
C PHE A 74 -4.43 -6.05 12.02
N TYR A 75 -5.25 -5.89 10.98
CA TYR A 75 -5.02 -6.54 9.69
C TYR A 75 -3.68 -6.15 9.06
N VAL A 76 -3.37 -4.85 9.06
CA VAL A 76 -2.10 -4.35 8.51
C VAL A 76 -0.91 -4.90 9.30
N ILE A 77 -0.99 -4.93 10.62
CA ILE A 77 0.07 -5.51 11.46
C ILE A 77 0.21 -7.00 11.19
N PHE A 78 -0.90 -7.74 11.12
CA PHE A 78 -0.91 -9.18 10.84
C PHE A 78 -0.21 -9.49 9.52
N LYS A 79 -0.59 -8.81 8.43
CA LYS A 79 0.03 -9.04 7.13
C LYS A 79 1.51 -8.65 7.13
N THR A 80 1.92 -7.63 7.89
CA THR A 80 3.33 -7.24 8.01
C THR A 80 4.12 -8.30 8.74
N VAL A 81 3.62 -8.82 9.85
CA VAL A 81 4.31 -9.83 10.65
C VAL A 81 4.45 -11.17 9.91
N MET A 82 3.46 -11.51 9.08
CA MET A 82 3.42 -12.80 8.38
C MET A 82 4.70 -13.16 7.60
N PRO A 83 5.22 -12.34 6.65
CA PRO A 83 6.46 -12.67 5.94
C PRO A 83 7.69 -12.72 6.86
N PHE A 84 7.75 -11.94 7.94
CA PHE A 84 8.84 -12.06 8.92
C PHE A 84 8.81 -13.40 9.64
N VAL A 85 7.61 -13.86 10.04
CA VAL A 85 7.43 -15.19 10.64
C VAL A 85 7.83 -16.28 9.64
N MET A 86 7.41 -16.15 8.37
CA MET A 86 7.78 -17.11 7.33
C MET A 86 9.30 -17.20 7.15
N LEU A 87 10.00 -16.06 7.14
CA LEU A 87 11.46 -16.03 7.06
C LEU A 87 12.10 -16.65 8.32
N HIS A 88 11.68 -16.23 9.50
CA HIS A 88 12.27 -16.69 10.76
C HIS A 88 12.21 -18.22 10.95
N TYR A 89 11.11 -18.84 10.55
CA TYR A 89 10.90 -20.29 10.65
C TYR A 89 11.25 -21.05 9.36
N SER A 90 11.87 -20.40 8.38
CA SER A 90 12.22 -20.99 7.08
C SER A 90 11.03 -21.65 6.35
N LEU A 91 9.84 -21.05 6.45
CA LEU A 91 8.59 -21.58 5.90
C LEU A 91 8.38 -21.21 4.41
N TRP A 92 9.40 -20.70 3.74
CA TRP A 92 9.33 -20.27 2.34
C TRP A 92 9.15 -21.43 1.36
N ASP A 93 9.52 -22.66 1.74
CA ASP A 93 9.37 -23.87 0.91
C ASP A 93 7.92 -24.38 0.84
N HIS A 94 7.05 -23.95 1.75
CA HIS A 94 5.66 -24.38 1.76
C HIS A 94 4.85 -23.64 0.69
N TYR A 95 4.51 -24.36 -0.39
CA TYR A 95 3.77 -23.81 -1.55
C TYR A 95 2.56 -22.95 -1.17
N TRP A 96 1.71 -23.42 -0.24
CA TRP A 96 0.53 -22.67 0.18
C TRP A 96 0.86 -21.34 0.87
N LEU A 97 1.90 -21.31 1.72
CA LEU A 97 2.35 -20.10 2.40
C LEU A 97 3.03 -19.14 1.41
N PHE A 98 3.78 -19.68 0.44
CA PHE A 98 4.36 -18.89 -0.63
C PHE A 98 3.29 -18.21 -1.48
N VAL A 99 2.28 -18.95 -1.95
CA VAL A 99 1.15 -18.38 -2.71
C VAL A 99 0.40 -17.34 -1.87
N PHE A 100 0.21 -17.61 -0.57
CA PHE A 100 -0.40 -16.66 0.35
C PHE A 100 0.44 -15.38 0.51
N ASN A 101 1.77 -15.49 0.57
CA ASN A 101 2.65 -14.33 0.59
C ASN A 101 2.53 -13.48 -0.69
N ILE A 102 2.52 -14.11 -1.87
CA ILE A 102 2.31 -13.42 -3.14
C ILE A 102 0.96 -12.72 -3.16
N TYR A 103 -0.08 -13.35 -2.65
CA TYR A 103 -1.41 -12.76 -2.55
C TYR A 103 -1.42 -11.49 -1.66
N LEU A 104 -0.82 -11.55 -0.47
CA LEU A 104 -0.70 -10.39 0.42
C LEU A 104 0.10 -9.25 -0.23
N LEU A 105 1.19 -9.59 -0.92
CA LEU A 105 2.02 -8.62 -1.63
C LEU A 105 1.21 -7.90 -2.72
N ILE A 106 0.47 -8.64 -3.54
CA ILE A 106 -0.41 -8.08 -4.58
C ILE A 106 -1.49 -7.18 -3.97
N GLU A 107 -2.10 -7.58 -2.85
CA GLU A 107 -3.07 -6.75 -2.15
C GLU A 107 -2.44 -5.43 -1.67
N THR A 108 -1.25 -5.47 -1.07
CA THR A 108 -0.54 -4.26 -0.64
C THR A 108 -0.23 -3.34 -1.81
N PHE A 109 0.21 -3.89 -2.94
CA PHE A 109 0.41 -3.10 -4.16
C PHE A 109 -0.87 -2.41 -4.58
N LEU A 110 -1.97 -3.14 -4.71
CA LEU A 110 -3.24 -2.57 -5.15
C LEU A 110 -3.79 -1.52 -4.17
N TYR A 111 -3.56 -1.70 -2.86
CA TYR A 111 -3.86 -0.70 -1.84
C TYR A 111 -3.06 0.59 -2.02
N VAL A 112 -1.75 0.47 -2.29
CA VAL A 112 -0.87 1.61 -2.58
C VAL A 112 -1.34 2.34 -3.84
N PHE A 113 -1.56 1.61 -4.93
CA PHE A 113 -2.10 2.18 -6.18
C PHE A 113 -3.44 2.88 -5.95
N TYR A 114 -4.36 2.26 -5.21
CA TYR A 114 -5.64 2.88 -4.87
C TYR A 114 -5.46 4.22 -4.13
N LYS A 115 -4.54 4.29 -3.16
CA LYS A 115 -4.26 5.53 -2.44
C LYS A 115 -3.63 6.61 -3.31
N ILE A 116 -2.81 6.24 -4.30
CA ILE A 116 -2.21 7.19 -5.25
C ILE A 116 -3.30 7.80 -6.15
N PHE A 117 -4.16 6.95 -6.72
CA PHE A 117 -5.17 7.37 -7.71
C PHE A 117 -6.47 7.90 -7.13
N LEU A 118 -6.75 7.63 -5.85
CA LEU A 118 -7.91 8.19 -5.15
C LEU A 118 -7.47 8.89 -3.85
N PRO A 119 -6.89 10.10 -3.95
CA PRO A 119 -6.48 10.87 -2.78
C PRO A 119 -7.70 11.24 -1.93
N GLU A 120 -7.78 10.71 -0.71
CA GLU A 120 -8.78 11.15 0.25
C GLU A 120 -8.44 12.58 0.72
N HIS A 121 -9.31 13.54 0.40
CA HIS A 121 -9.12 14.96 0.70
C HIS A 121 -9.18 15.32 2.21
N ASN A 122 -9.25 14.34 3.10
CA ASN A 122 -9.33 14.55 4.55
C ASN A 122 -7.95 14.49 5.22
N TYR A 123 -7.08 15.44 4.88
CA TYR A 123 -5.68 15.51 5.33
C TYR A 123 -5.52 15.83 6.84
N GLY A 124 -6.51 16.45 7.48
CA GLY A 124 -6.31 17.09 8.79
C GLY A 124 -6.31 16.19 10.04
N LYS A 125 -7.07 15.08 10.08
CA LYS A 125 -7.35 14.37 11.36
C LYS A 125 -6.83 12.92 11.46
N LEU A 126 -6.43 12.30 10.35
CA LEU A 126 -5.98 10.89 10.32
C LEU A 126 -4.58 10.68 9.72
N ALA A 127 -3.88 11.75 9.33
CA ALA A 127 -2.61 11.62 8.61
C ALA A 127 -1.52 10.87 9.40
N ASN A 128 -1.43 11.01 10.73
CA ASN A 128 -0.46 10.24 11.54
C ASN A 128 -0.72 8.72 11.47
N ARG A 129 -1.99 8.29 11.47
CA ARG A 129 -2.34 6.87 11.37
C ARG A 129 -2.01 6.32 10.00
N SER A 130 -2.35 7.06 8.94
CA SER A 130 -2.04 6.68 7.56
C SER A 130 -0.53 6.55 7.32
N ILE A 131 0.29 7.41 7.92
CA ILE A 131 1.76 7.33 7.84
C ILE A 131 2.29 6.09 8.55
N ILE A 132 1.81 5.79 9.77
CA ILE A 132 2.20 4.58 10.51
C ILE A 132 1.85 3.32 9.73
N LEU A 133 0.64 3.25 9.15
CA LEU A 133 0.23 2.12 8.32
C LEU A 133 1.06 1.99 7.04
N LEU A 134 1.44 3.11 6.41
CA LEU A 134 2.32 3.10 5.25
C LEU A 134 3.71 2.56 5.60
N PHE A 135 4.24 2.91 6.78
CA PHE A 135 5.50 2.39 7.30
C PHE A 135 5.45 0.87 7.50
N PHE A 136 4.41 0.34 8.14
CA PHE A 136 4.24 -1.12 8.28
C PHE A 136 4.11 -1.85 6.94
N ASN A 137 3.39 -1.27 5.98
CA ASN A 137 3.29 -1.80 4.62
C ASN A 137 4.65 -1.82 3.91
N PHE A 138 5.51 -0.83 4.14
CA PHE A 138 6.85 -0.80 3.56
C PHE A 138 7.71 -1.98 4.04
N PHE A 139 7.70 -2.26 5.35
CA PHE A 139 8.40 -3.42 5.91
C PHE A 139 7.80 -4.76 5.45
N GLU A 140 6.48 -4.82 5.28
CA GLU A 140 5.80 -6.00 4.74
C GLU A 140 6.29 -6.34 3.33
N VAL A 141 6.39 -5.34 2.46
CA VAL A 141 6.92 -5.50 1.09
C VAL A 141 8.36 -5.99 1.13
N ILE A 142 9.23 -5.39 1.96
CA ILE A 142 10.62 -5.83 2.08
C ILE A 142 10.68 -7.30 2.51
N ALA A 143 9.97 -7.67 3.57
CA ALA A 143 9.98 -9.04 4.06
C ALA A 143 9.39 -10.02 3.04
N SER A 144 8.31 -9.64 2.34
CA SER A 144 7.70 -10.47 1.30
C SER A 144 8.65 -10.72 0.13
N PHE A 145 9.35 -9.70 -0.37
CA PHE A 145 10.41 -9.93 -1.37
C PHE A 145 11.54 -10.80 -0.82
N GLY A 146 11.89 -10.67 0.46
CA GLY A 146 12.81 -11.57 1.14
C GLY A 146 12.36 -13.03 1.07
N VAL A 147 11.08 -13.31 1.36
CA VAL A 147 10.50 -14.67 1.21
C VAL A 147 10.64 -15.16 -0.22
N ILE A 148 10.37 -14.31 -1.22
CA ILE A 148 10.47 -14.67 -2.63
C ILE A 148 11.91 -15.04 -2.99
N TYR A 149 12.90 -14.25 -2.57
CA TYR A 149 14.30 -14.54 -2.85
C TYR A 149 14.80 -15.79 -2.11
N ALA A 150 14.29 -16.06 -0.92
CA ALA A 150 14.64 -17.27 -0.16
C ALA A 150 14.05 -18.54 -0.79
N ALA A 151 12.85 -18.46 -1.36
CA ALA A 151 12.14 -19.62 -1.94
C ALA A 151 12.73 -20.13 -3.26
N GLY A 152 13.61 -19.37 -3.93
CA GLY A 152 14.09 -19.73 -5.27
C GLY A 152 15.55 -19.38 -5.53
N ASN A 153 16.12 -20.03 -6.55
CA ASN A 153 17.51 -19.85 -6.94
C ASN A 153 17.69 -18.66 -7.89
N TYR A 154 17.43 -17.44 -7.40
CA TYR A 154 17.47 -16.21 -8.19
C TYR A 154 18.82 -15.47 -8.14
N LEU A 155 19.58 -15.68 -7.07
CA LEU A 155 20.78 -14.92 -6.74
C LEU A 155 22.06 -15.70 -7.10
N ASN A 156 23.19 -14.99 -7.07
CA ASN A 156 24.54 -15.55 -7.28
C ASN A 156 24.90 -16.68 -6.32
N GLN A 157 24.33 -16.68 -5.12
CA GLN A 157 24.53 -17.72 -4.11
C GLN A 157 23.20 -18.03 -3.40
N PRO A 158 23.01 -19.26 -2.91
CA PRO A 158 21.79 -19.62 -2.19
C PRO A 158 21.70 -18.87 -0.86
N ILE A 159 20.48 -18.52 -0.49
CA ILE A 159 20.16 -17.94 0.81
C ILE A 159 20.32 -19.03 1.87
N THR A 160 21.19 -18.81 2.86
CA THR A 160 21.47 -19.79 3.92
C THR A 160 20.75 -19.46 5.23
N SER A 161 20.59 -18.17 5.51
CA SER A 161 19.90 -17.65 6.68
C SER A 161 18.74 -16.75 6.28
N TRP A 162 17.69 -16.74 7.10
CA TRP A 162 16.60 -15.78 6.97
C TRP A 162 17.07 -14.33 7.02
N VAL A 163 18.20 -14.08 7.70
CA VAL A 163 18.85 -12.76 7.77
C VAL A 163 19.38 -12.37 6.40
N ASP A 164 19.98 -13.29 5.63
CA ASP A 164 20.51 -13.01 4.30
C ASP A 164 19.39 -12.58 3.34
N ALA A 165 18.22 -13.25 3.44
CA ALA A 165 17.04 -12.94 2.63
C ALA A 165 16.49 -11.54 2.93
N LEU A 166 16.30 -11.23 4.22
CA LEU A 166 15.89 -9.90 4.64
C LEU A 166 16.92 -8.86 4.28
N TYR A 167 18.20 -9.15 4.48
CA TYR A 167 19.28 -8.24 4.20
C TYR A 167 19.32 -7.86 2.71
N PHE A 168 19.33 -8.83 1.81
CA PHE A 168 19.32 -8.56 0.37
C PHE A 168 18.08 -7.76 -0.05
N SER A 169 16.90 -8.15 0.45
CA SER A 169 15.67 -7.43 0.16
C SER A 169 15.68 -6.01 0.73
N PHE A 170 16.21 -5.82 1.94
CA PHE A 170 16.27 -4.52 2.60
C PHE A 170 17.21 -3.58 1.84
N ILE A 171 18.47 -3.97 1.61
CA ILE A 171 19.46 -3.13 0.90
C ILE A 171 19.02 -2.82 -0.54
N THR A 172 18.27 -3.72 -1.18
CA THR A 172 17.68 -3.50 -2.51
C THR A 172 16.53 -2.50 -2.42
N GLY A 173 15.61 -2.68 -1.46
CA GLY A 173 14.50 -1.75 -1.24
C GLY A 173 14.98 -0.33 -0.95
N ILE A 174 15.93 -0.16 -0.03
CA ILE A 174 16.49 1.17 0.27
C ILE A 174 17.58 1.64 -0.72
N THR A 175 17.79 0.90 -1.82
CA THR A 175 18.70 1.25 -2.92
C THR A 175 20.18 1.42 -2.54
N ILE A 176 20.64 0.74 -1.48
CA ILE A 176 22.07 0.69 -1.10
C ILE A 176 22.83 -0.28 -2.00
N GLY A 177 22.36 -1.53 -2.10
CA GLY A 177 22.95 -2.58 -2.95
C GLY A 177 24.46 -2.78 -2.84
N TYR A 178 24.96 -3.38 -1.74
CA TYR A 178 26.39 -3.63 -1.54
C TYR A 178 27.05 -4.54 -2.59
N GLY A 179 26.26 -5.35 -3.30
CA GLY A 179 26.73 -6.19 -4.41
C GLY A 179 27.29 -7.56 -4.01
N ASP A 180 27.17 -7.94 -2.74
CA ASP A 180 27.46 -9.28 -2.22
C ASP A 180 26.42 -10.33 -2.68
N PHE A 181 25.15 -9.94 -2.69
CA PHE A 181 24.07 -10.67 -3.33
C PHE A 181 23.58 -9.91 -4.57
N TYR A 182 23.43 -10.62 -5.70
CA TYR A 182 22.93 -10.03 -6.93
C TYR A 182 22.18 -11.06 -7.79
N PRO A 183 21.14 -10.63 -8.55
CA PRO A 183 20.37 -11.53 -9.39
C PRO A 183 21.19 -12.01 -10.59
N ILE A 184 21.21 -13.31 -10.83
CA ILE A 184 21.96 -13.90 -11.97
C ILE A 184 21.04 -14.29 -13.14
N ASN A 185 19.82 -14.74 -12.84
CA ASN A 185 18.87 -15.21 -13.84
C ASN A 185 17.89 -14.10 -14.26
N GLU A 186 17.20 -14.33 -15.38
CA GLU A 186 16.23 -13.36 -15.94
C GLU A 186 15.09 -13.08 -14.95
N THR A 187 14.56 -14.11 -14.29
CA THR A 187 13.49 -13.97 -13.31
C THR A 187 13.94 -13.13 -12.11
N GLY A 188 15.13 -13.36 -11.57
CA GLY A 188 15.70 -12.60 -10.46
C GLY A 188 15.90 -11.13 -10.81
N LYS A 189 16.35 -10.84 -12.05
CA LYS A 189 16.46 -9.46 -12.53
C LYS A 189 15.11 -8.77 -12.60
N ILE A 190 14.08 -9.46 -13.12
CA ILE A 190 12.70 -8.94 -13.15
C ILE A 190 12.19 -8.69 -11.73
N LEU A 191 12.42 -9.62 -10.79
CA LEU A 191 12.00 -9.46 -9.39
C LEU A 191 12.61 -8.21 -8.75
N VAL A 192 13.91 -7.97 -8.95
CA VAL A 192 14.58 -6.76 -8.45
C VAL A 192 13.99 -5.50 -9.08
N MET A 193 13.71 -5.51 -10.39
CA MET A 193 13.05 -4.37 -11.06
C MET A 193 11.68 -4.07 -10.45
N VAL A 194 10.85 -5.09 -10.23
CA VAL A 194 9.52 -4.94 -9.60
C VAL A 194 9.65 -4.44 -8.16
N GLN A 195 10.62 -4.95 -7.40
CA GLN A 195 10.87 -4.51 -6.03
C GLN A 195 11.27 -3.03 -5.94
N VAL A 196 12.16 -2.58 -6.82
CA VAL A 196 12.59 -1.17 -6.85
C VAL A 196 11.43 -0.26 -7.26
N MET A 197 10.64 -0.65 -8.27
CA MET A 197 9.43 0.08 -8.65
C MET A 197 8.42 0.19 -7.50
N SER A 198 8.26 -0.88 -6.72
CA SER A 198 7.44 -0.88 -5.50
C SER A 198 7.92 0.17 -4.52
N THR A 199 9.20 0.11 -4.16
CA THR A 199 9.78 0.97 -3.14
C THR A 199 9.69 2.45 -3.52
N ILE A 200 9.91 2.79 -4.79
CA ILE A 200 9.74 4.16 -5.29
C ILE A 200 8.29 4.63 -5.12
N SER A 201 7.31 3.77 -5.40
CA SER A 201 5.88 4.10 -5.22
C SER A 201 5.53 4.40 -3.77
N PHE A 202 6.11 3.66 -2.83
CA PHE A 202 5.98 3.92 -1.39
C PHE A 202 6.62 5.25 -0.97
N LEU A 203 7.81 5.55 -1.49
CA LEU A 203 8.51 6.81 -1.21
C LEU A 203 7.69 8.01 -1.71
N PHE A 204 7.11 7.90 -2.91
CA PHE A 204 6.22 8.93 -3.47
C PHE A 204 5.00 9.17 -2.57
N LEU A 205 4.33 8.09 -2.11
CA LEU A 205 3.23 8.20 -1.17
C LEU A 205 3.65 8.86 0.14
N PHE A 206 4.81 8.50 0.67
CA PHE A 206 5.34 9.07 1.89
C PHE A 206 5.46 10.59 1.74
N PHE A 207 6.10 11.08 0.67
CA PHE A 207 6.20 12.53 0.42
C PHE A 207 4.85 13.22 0.22
N ASN A 208 3.92 12.60 -0.50
CA ASN A 208 2.56 13.14 -0.69
C ASN A 208 1.83 13.34 0.65
N PHE A 209 2.07 12.49 1.65
CA PHE A 209 1.50 12.66 2.99
C PHE A 209 2.17 13.79 3.81
N PHE A 210 3.45 14.12 3.55
CA PHE A 210 4.17 15.17 4.28
C PHE A 210 4.06 16.55 3.62
N ALA A 211 3.92 16.63 2.30
CA ALA A 211 3.91 17.89 1.56
C ALA A 211 2.84 18.89 2.04
N PRO A 212 1.56 18.50 2.28
CA PRO A 212 0.54 19.44 2.76
C PRO A 212 0.88 20.04 4.13
N ARG A 213 1.50 19.26 5.03
CA ARG A 213 1.85 19.72 6.38
C ARG A 213 2.96 20.78 6.39
N ALA A 214 3.88 20.69 5.44
CA ALA A 214 4.92 21.70 5.30
C ALA A 214 4.35 23.04 4.82
N GLN A 215 3.33 23.00 3.95
CA GLN A 215 2.63 24.18 3.46
C GLN A 215 1.85 24.87 4.59
N ASP A 216 1.09 24.13 5.40
CA ASP A 216 0.33 24.68 6.54
C ASP A 216 1.22 25.45 7.54
N ILE A 217 2.43 24.94 7.83
CA ILE A 217 3.39 25.59 8.75
C ILE A 217 3.91 26.91 8.15
N THR A 218 4.14 26.93 6.83
CA THR A 218 4.68 28.10 6.13
C THR A 218 3.64 29.22 6.07
N GLU A 219 2.37 28.86 5.78
CA GLU A 219 1.25 29.81 5.79
C GLU A 219 1.02 30.40 7.19
N TRP A 220 1.07 29.59 8.25
CA TRP A 220 0.93 30.07 9.64
C TRP A 220 2.02 31.08 10.04
N ASN A 221 3.27 30.87 9.62
CA ASN A 221 4.35 31.83 9.90
C ASN A 221 4.16 33.15 9.13
N SER A 222 3.76 33.08 7.86
CA SER A 222 3.53 34.27 7.02
C SER A 222 2.29 35.10 7.40
N GLY A 223 1.31 34.50 8.08
CA GLY A 223 0.11 35.20 8.56
C GLY A 223 0.27 35.86 9.93
N ASN A 224 1.37 35.59 10.63
CA ASN A 224 1.68 36.12 11.96
C ASN A 224 2.82 37.16 11.95
N GLU A 225 3.35 37.52 10.78
CA GLU A 225 4.27 38.66 10.53
C GLU A 225 3.51 39.84 9.92
#